data_AF-A0A132BZV3-F1
#
_entry.id   AF-A0A132BZV3-F1
#
_cell.length_a   1.000
_cell.length_b   1.000
_cell.length_c   1.000
_cell.angle_alpha   90.00
_cell.angle_beta   90.00
_cell.angle_gamma   90.00
#
_symmetry.space_group_name_H-M   'P 1'
#
loop_
_entity.id
_entity.type
_entity.pdbx_description
1 polymer ?
#
loop_
_entity_poly.entity_id
_entity_poly.type
_entity_poly.pdbx_seq_one_letter_code
_entity_poly.pdbx_strand_id
1 'polypeptide(L)'
;MGIWLLALVWMGSACLFNARRCGRVHCRYTGPFLLAMTLPVLGHGTGLVPLGEDGWRWLGIATGGGTMAIWGLSERLMGRYR
;
A
#
# COMPACT_ATOMS: atom_id res chain seq x y z
N MET A 1 10.89 -9.11 6.55
CA MET A 1 11.44 -8.19 5.53
C MET A 1 11.14 -8.62 4.10
N GLY A 2 11.82 -9.63 3.53
CA GLY A 2 11.73 -9.96 2.10
C GLY A 2 10.31 -10.23 1.59
N ILE A 3 9.52 -11.00 2.36
CA ILE A 3 8.12 -11.29 2.03
C ILE A 3 7.26 -10.02 1.96
N TRP A 4 7.49 -9.05 2.86
CA TRP A 4 6.74 -7.79 2.88
C TRP A 4 7.03 -6.96 1.64
N LEU A 5 8.31 -6.83 1.26
CA LEU A 5 8.70 -6.08 0.08
C LEU A 5 8.15 -6.71 -1.20
N LEU A 6 8.31 -8.03 -1.34
CA LEU A 6 7.78 -8.75 -2.49
C LEU A 6 6.26 -8.59 -2.58
N ALA A 7 5.53 -8.75 -1.47
CA ALA A 7 4.08 -8.58 -1.44
C ALA A 7 3.65 -7.15 -1.82
N LEU A 8 4.28 -6.13 -1.23
CA LEU A 8 3.95 -4.73 -1.49
C LEU A 8 4.26 -4.31 -2.94
N VAL A 9 5.44 -4.68 -3.45
CA VAL A 9 5.82 -4.40 -4.84
C VAL A 9 4.88 -5.13 -5.79
N TRP A 10 4.61 -6.41 -5.54
CA TRP A 10 3.73 -7.21 -6.39
C TRP A 10 2.31 -6.67 -6.41
N MET A 11 1.69 -6.49 -5.25
CA MET A 11 0.32 -5.97 -5.15
C MET A 11 0.21 -4.54 -5.68
N GLY A 12 1.15 -3.66 -5.31
CA GLY A 12 1.16 -2.27 -5.79
C GLY A 12 1.29 -2.18 -7.31
N SER A 13 2.18 -2.97 -7.91
CA SER A 13 2.34 -3.05 -9.37
C SER A 13 1.08 -3.63 -10.03
N ALA A 14 0.54 -4.72 -9.50
CA ALA A 14 -0.68 -5.34 -10.02
C ALA A 14 -1.87 -4.37 -9.99
N CYS A 15 -2.03 -3.59 -8.92
CA CYS A 15 -3.04 -2.55 -8.84
C CYS A 15 -2.86 -1.47 -9.92
N LEU A 16 -1.64 -0.99 -10.17
CA LEU A 16 -1.37 0.00 -11.21
C LEU A 16 -1.62 -0.53 -12.63
N PHE A 17 -1.18 -1.76 -12.92
CA PHE A 17 -1.47 -2.40 -14.20
C PHE A 17 -2.96 -2.63 -14.39
N ASN A 18 -3.66 -3.08 -13.35
CA ASN A 18 -5.10 -3.26 -13.41
C ASN A 18 -5.84 -1.93 -13.57
N ALA A 19 -5.42 -0.86 -12.89
CA ALA A 19 -6.02 0.47 -13.01
C ALA A 19 -6.09 0.97 -14.46
N ARG A 20 -5.06 0.64 -15.28
CA ARG A 20 -5.05 0.98 -16.71
C ARG A 20 -6.06 0.19 -17.54
N ARG A 21 -6.47 -0.99 -17.09
CA ARG A 21 -7.44 -1.87 -17.79
C ARG A 21 -8.87 -1.73 -17.27
N CYS A 22 -9.05 -1.63 -15.96
CA CYS A 22 -10.35 -1.63 -15.31
C CYS A 22 -10.94 -0.23 -15.07
N GLY A 23 -10.12 0.83 -15.13
CA GLY A 23 -10.55 2.21 -14.84
C GLY A 23 -11.02 2.41 -13.39
N ARG A 24 -10.73 1.47 -12.47
CA ARG A 24 -11.16 1.63 -11.07
C ARG A 24 -10.32 2.67 -10.36
N VAL A 25 -11.02 3.61 -9.74
CA VAL A 25 -10.44 4.71 -8.97
C VAL A 25 -9.56 4.15 -7.84
N HIS A 26 -10.03 3.13 -7.12
CA HIS A 26 -9.23 2.55 -6.03
C HIS A 26 -7.89 2.00 -6.52
N CYS A 27 -7.83 1.38 -7.70
CA CYS A 27 -6.61 0.75 -8.18
C CYS A 27 -5.55 1.83 -8.48
N ARG A 28 -6.01 3.01 -8.91
CA ARG A 28 -5.16 4.17 -9.20
C ARG A 28 -4.52 4.76 -7.93
N TYR A 29 -5.19 4.74 -6.78
CA TYR A 29 -4.67 5.33 -5.53
C TYR A 29 -4.02 4.30 -4.60
N THR A 30 -4.58 3.09 -4.50
CA THR A 30 -4.05 2.02 -3.66
C THR A 30 -2.71 1.50 -4.18
N GLY A 31 -2.52 1.43 -5.50
CA GLY A 31 -1.26 0.98 -6.10
C GLY A 31 -0.05 1.81 -5.68
N PRO A 32 -0.06 3.14 -5.92
CA PRO A 32 0.99 4.04 -5.45
C PRO A 32 1.22 3.98 -3.94
N PHE A 33 0.15 3.87 -3.14
CA PHE A 33 0.26 3.76 -1.68
C PHE A 33 1.00 2.50 -1.25
N LEU A 34 0.65 1.34 -1.81
CA LEU A 34 1.34 0.08 -1.51
C LEU A 34 2.81 0.11 -1.90
N LEU A 35 3.13 0.73 -3.05
CA LEU A 35 4.52 0.96 -3.44
C LEU A 35 5.23 1.91 -2.47
N ALA A 36 4.60 3.00 -2.04
CA ALA A 36 5.20 3.91 -1.06
C ALA A 36 5.48 3.23 0.29
N MET A 37 4.63 2.28 0.72
CA MET A 37 4.84 1.50 1.95
C MET A 37 6.06 0.56 1.89
N THR A 38 6.68 0.34 0.73
CA THR A 38 7.97 -0.37 0.68
C THR A 38 9.09 0.41 1.35
N LEU A 39 9.06 1.75 1.31
CA LEU A 39 10.09 2.60 1.93
C LEU A 39 10.17 2.43 3.46
N PRO A 40 9.07 2.56 4.24
CA PRO A 40 9.14 2.36 5.68
C PRO A 40 9.43 0.90 6.06
N VAL A 41 8.99 -0.09 5.25
CA VAL A 41 9.38 -1.50 5.45
C VAL A 41 10.88 -1.71 5.24
N LEU A 42 11.46 -1.12 4.18
CA LEU A 42 12.90 -1.12 3.93
C LEU A 42 13.67 -0.44 5.05
N GLY A 43 13.23 0.76 5.46
CA GLY A 43 13.85 1.52 6.54
C GLY A 43 13.83 0.76 7.87
N HIS A 44 12.71 0.12 8.21
CA HIS A 44 12.60 -0.66 9.43
C HIS A 44 13.48 -1.92 9.40
N GLY A 45 13.39 -2.71 8.33
CA GLY A 45 14.12 -3.98 8.29
C GLY A 45 15.62 -3.84 8.01
N THR A 46 16.09 -2.67 7.57
CA THR A 46 17.54 -2.34 7.52
C THR A 46 18.04 -1.67 8.80
N GLY A 47 17.15 -1.36 9.74
CA GLY A 47 17.49 -0.67 10.99
C GLY A 47 17.69 0.84 10.84
N LEU A 48 17.50 1.41 9.65
CA LEU A 48 17.59 2.86 9.41
C LEU A 48 16.47 3.65 10.11
N VAL A 49 15.31 3.02 10.30
CA VAL A 49 14.15 3.63 10.97
C VAL A 49 13.81 2.85 12.24
N PRO A 50 14.14 3.38 13.43
CA PRO A 50 13.84 2.73 14.69
C PRO A 50 12.35 2.92 15.03
N LEU A 51 11.50 2.03 14.53
CA LEU A 51 10.05 2.00 14.85
C LEU A 51 9.74 1.27 16.18
N GLY A 52 10.77 0.90 16.95
CA GLY A 52 10.63 0.15 18.21
C GLY A 52 10.28 -1.32 18.02
N GLU A 53 10.04 -2.04 19.14
CA GLU A 53 9.71 -3.47 19.15
C GLU A 53 8.40 -3.78 18.40
N ASP A 54 7.43 -2.87 18.46
CA ASP A 54 6.14 -2.99 17.78
C ASP A 54 6.15 -2.50 16.32
N GLY A 55 7.33 -2.18 15.75
CA GLY A 55 7.43 -1.56 14.42
C GLY A 55 6.73 -2.35 13.32
N TRP A 56 6.90 -3.66 13.28
CA TRP A 56 6.21 -4.54 12.32
C TRP A 56 4.69 -4.54 12.49
N ARG A 57 4.19 -4.43 13.72
CA ARG A 57 2.76 -4.37 14.01
C ARG A 57 2.16 -3.05 13.50
N TRP A 58 2.84 -1.94 13.77
CA TRP A 58 2.44 -0.62 13.26
C TRP A 58 2.48 -0.56 11.73
N LEU A 59 3.52 -1.12 11.10
CA LEU A 59 3.60 -1.21 9.63
C LEU A 59 2.45 -2.02 9.04
N GLY A 60 2.06 -3.12 9.68
CA GLY A 60 0.90 -3.91 9.26
C GLY A 60 -0.41 -3.16 9.36
N ILE A 61 -0.65 -2.50 10.51
CA ILE A 61 -1.85 -1.67 10.72
C ILE A 61 -1.89 -0.50 9.72
N ALA A 62 -0.78 0.20 9.52
CA ALA A 62 -0.69 1.32 8.59
C ALA A 62 -0.93 0.87 7.13
N THR A 63 -0.32 -0.24 6.72
CA THR A 63 -0.49 -0.78 5.36
C THR A 63 -1.93 -1.26 5.13
N GLY A 64 -2.45 -2.10 6.03
CA GLY A 64 -3.80 -2.66 5.89
C GLY A 64 -4.88 -1.60 6.05
N GLY A 65 -4.81 -0.81 7.12
CA GLY A 65 -5.74 0.27 7.41
C GLY A 65 -5.71 1.37 6.35
N GLY A 66 -4.51 1.80 5.93
CA GLY A 66 -4.36 2.77 4.85
C GLY A 66 -4.92 2.28 3.52
N THR A 67 -4.71 1.00 3.19
CA THR A 67 -5.30 0.37 1.99
C THR A 67 -6.83 0.39 2.03
N MET A 68 -7.43 -0.03 3.16
CA MET A 68 -8.88 -0.02 3.33
C MET A 68 -9.45 1.40 3.29
N ALA A 69 -8.77 2.36 3.93
CA ALA A 69 -9.17 3.75 3.95
C ALA A 69 -9.13 4.37 2.54
N ILE A 70 -8.05 4.16 1.79
CA ILE A 70 -7.93 4.65 0.41
C ILE A 70 -8.98 4.02 -0.48
N TRP A 71 -9.21 2.71 -0.38
CA TRP A 71 -10.24 2.03 -1.15
C TRP A 71 -11.63 2.63 -0.86
N GLY A 72 -12.04 2.67 0.40
CA GLY A 72 -13.36 3.16 0.80
C GLY A 72 -13.54 4.66 0.49
N LEU A 73 -12.54 5.49 0.79
CA LEU A 73 -12.61 6.92 0.57
C LEU A 73 -12.61 7.27 -0.92
N SER A 74 -11.73 6.65 -1.71
CA SER A 74 -11.64 6.94 -3.13
C SER A 74 -12.93 6.57 -3.88
N GLU A 75 -13.52 5.41 -3.57
CA GLU A 75 -14.80 5.02 -4.17
C GLU A 75 -15.97 5.90 -3.72
N ARG A 76 -16.01 6.28 -2.44
CA ARG A 76 -17.09 7.13 -1.90
C ARG A 76 -17.04 8.55 -2.45
N LEU A 77 -15.85 9.13 -2.63
CA LEU A 77 -15.69 10.51 -3.08
C LEU A 77 -15.78 10.66 -4.60
N MET A 78 -15.24 9.70 -5.37
CA MET A 78 -15.05 9.85 -6.81
C MET A 78 -15.87 8.86 -7.65
N GLY A 79 -16.61 7.96 -6.99
CA GLY A 79 -17.28 6.84 -7.63
C GLY A 79 -16.34 5.67 -7.89
N ARG A 80 -16.87 4.60 -8.47
CA ARG A 80 -16.16 3.32 -8.62
C ARG A 80 -15.23 3.27 -9.85
N TYR A 81 -15.52 4.07 -10.88
CA TYR A 81 -14.83 4.05 -12.18
C TYR A 81 -14.56 5.46 -12.68
N ARG A 82 -13.37 5.68 -13.28
CA ARG A 82 -12.96 6.90 -13.99
C ARG A 82 -11.93 6.60 -15.07
#